data_AF-A0A7L1VLA2-F1
#
_entry.id   AF-A0A7L1VLA2-F1
#
_cell.length_a   1.000
_cell.length_b   1.000
_cell.length_c   1.000
_cell.angle_alpha   90.00
_cell.angle_beta   90.00
_cell.angle_gamma   90.00
#
_symmetry.space_group_name_H-M   'P 1'
#
loop_
_entity.id
_entity.type
_entity.pdbx_description
1 polymer ?
#
loop_
_entity_poly.entity_id
_entity_poly.type
_entity_poly.pdbx_seq_one_letter_code
_entity_poly.pdbx_strand_id
1 'polypeptide(L)'
;PPSLDINHVMGLSDLRKKLPEAAFGKKNYTGNEVCFQGVHSSLYEVEISKKDQSQMDQLMEKLKEKDLAIIKYLQDQGVLILLTSSAL
;
A
#
# COMPACT_ATOMS: atom_id res chain seq x y z
N PRO A 1 -11.89 5.71 1.05
CA PRO A 1 -11.92 6.79 2.08
C PRO A 1 -11.57 8.14 1.44
N PRO A 2 -12.08 9.28 1.95
CA PRO A 2 -11.84 10.60 1.34
C PRO A 2 -10.44 11.18 1.63
N SER A 3 -9.75 10.72 2.68
CA SER A 3 -8.37 11.11 3.00
C SER A 3 -7.54 9.89 3.41
N LEU A 4 -6.22 10.01 3.27
CA LEU A 4 -5.23 9.09 3.84
C LEU A 4 -4.37 9.87 4.85
N ASP A 5 -4.62 9.66 6.14
CA ASP A 5 -3.88 10.30 7.21
C ASP A 5 -2.74 9.37 7.65
N ILE A 6 -1.57 9.92 7.99
CA ILE A 6 -0.40 9.14 8.39
C ILE A 6 -0.46 8.82 9.89
N ASN A 7 -1.47 8.04 10.29
CA ASN A 7 -1.67 7.66 11.69
C ASN A 7 -0.97 6.35 12.05
N HIS A 8 -0.85 5.42 11.09
CA HIS A 8 -0.18 4.15 11.28
C HIS A 8 0.83 3.90 10.16
N VAL A 9 2.03 3.52 10.58
CA VAL A 9 3.13 3.17 9.69
C VAL A 9 3.67 1.81 10.14
N MET A 10 3.98 0.93 9.19
CA MET A 10 4.45 -0.44 9.47
C MET A 10 5.66 -0.78 8.60
N GLY A 11 6.63 -1.49 9.16
CA GLY A 11 7.74 -2.05 8.40
C GLY A 11 7.26 -3.08 7.39
N LEU A 12 7.82 -3.08 6.17
CA LEU A 12 7.43 -4.01 5.11
C LEU A 12 7.66 -5.47 5.51
N SER A 13 8.70 -5.75 6.28
CA SER A 13 8.98 -7.10 6.80
C SER A 13 7.88 -7.60 7.74
N ASP A 14 7.33 -6.74 8.60
CA ASP A 14 6.23 -7.10 9.50
C ASP A 14 4.89 -7.13 8.78
N LEU A 15 4.70 -6.26 7.79
CA LEU A 15 3.51 -6.27 6.94
C LEU A 15 3.43 -7.58 6.14
N ARG A 16 4.55 -8.06 5.59
CA ARG A 16 4.65 -9.35 4.87
C ARG A 16 4.37 -10.58 5.73
N LYS A 17 4.55 -10.49 7.05
CA LYS A 17 4.15 -11.56 7.98
C LYS A 17 2.65 -11.57 8.27
N LYS A 18 1.97 -10.43 8.07
CA LYS A 18 0.55 -10.24 8.38
C LYS A 18 -0.37 -10.47 7.19
N LEU A 19 0.14 -10.26 5.98
CA LEU A 19 -0.63 -10.38 4.74
C LEU A 19 -0.12 -11.57 3.92
N PRO A 20 -0.98 -12.22 3.13
CA PRO A 20 -0.55 -13.30 2.27
C PRO A 20 0.45 -12.81 1.22
N GLU A 21 1.41 -13.66 0.85
CA GLU A 21 2.45 -13.35 -0.14
C GLU A 21 1.86 -12.89 -1.48
N ALA A 22 0.68 -13.41 -1.85
CA ALA A 22 -0.03 -13.06 -3.07
C ALA A 22 -0.30 -11.54 -3.20
N ALA A 23 -0.46 -10.82 -2.08
CA ALA A 23 -0.70 -9.38 -2.05
C ALA A 23 0.52 -8.52 -2.41
N PHE A 24 1.73 -9.11 -2.45
CA PHE A 24 2.98 -8.40 -2.73
C PHE A 24 3.61 -8.80 -4.07
N GLY A 25 2.83 -9.34 -5.00
CA GLY A 25 3.31 -9.66 -6.33
C GLY A 25 2.38 -9.08 -7.38
N LYS A 26 2.80 -8.03 -8.09
CA LYS A 26 1.96 -7.40 -9.15
C LYS A 26 1.45 -8.41 -10.18
N LYS A 27 2.22 -9.47 -10.48
CA LYS A 27 1.84 -10.56 -11.40
C LYS A 27 0.69 -11.46 -10.90
N ASN A 28 0.37 -11.42 -9.60
CA ASN A 28 -0.67 -12.25 -9.00
C ASN A 28 -2.07 -11.65 -9.20
N TYR A 29 -2.14 -10.37 -9.60
CA TYR A 29 -3.39 -9.67 -9.82
C TYR A 29 -3.93 -9.96 -11.22
N THR A 30 -5.19 -10.39 -11.28
CA THR A 30 -5.94 -10.51 -12.54
C THR A 30 -6.80 -9.27 -12.68
N GLY A 31 -6.48 -8.42 -13.65
CA GLY A 31 -6.94 -7.03 -13.60
C GLY A 31 -6.30 -6.34 -12.40
N ASN A 32 -7.13 -5.85 -11.48
CA ASN A 32 -6.67 -5.16 -10.27
C ASN A 32 -6.92 -5.96 -9.00
N GLU A 33 -7.35 -7.22 -9.10
CA GLU A 33 -7.80 -8.00 -7.93
C GLU A 33 -7.04 -9.32 -7.79
N VAL A 34 -6.85 -9.74 -6.54
CA VAL A 34 -6.35 -11.06 -6.18
C VAL A 34 -7.13 -11.56 -4.98
N CYS A 35 -7.52 -12.84 -5.02
CA CYS A 35 -8.11 -13.54 -3.89
C CYS A 35 -7.21 -14.73 -3.54
N PHE A 36 -6.66 -14.74 -2.33
CA PHE A 36 -5.76 -15.79 -1.88
C PHE A 36 -5.93 -16.03 -0.40
N GLN A 37 -6.04 -17.31 0.00
CA GLN A 37 -6.25 -17.71 1.40
C GLN A 37 -7.42 -16.98 2.10
N GLY A 38 -8.51 -16.72 1.37
CA GLY A 38 -9.69 -16.03 1.90
C GLY A 38 -9.54 -14.52 2.07
N VAL A 39 -8.39 -13.95 1.67
CA VAL A 39 -8.15 -12.51 1.65
C VAL A 39 -8.34 -11.99 0.23
N HIS A 40 -9.18 -10.98 0.08
CA HIS A 40 -9.38 -10.25 -1.17
C HIS A 40 -8.58 -8.96 -1.13
N SER A 41 -7.76 -8.71 -2.15
CA SER A 41 -6.95 -7.49 -2.27
C SER A 41 -7.14 -6.87 -3.63
N SER A 42 -7.25 -5.54 -3.65
CA SER A 42 -7.31 -4.76 -4.87
C SER A 42 -6.12 -3.80 -4.93
N LEU A 43 -5.44 -3.74 -6.07
CA LEU A 43 -4.27 -2.89 -6.30
C LEU A 43 -4.63 -1.69 -7.17
N TYR A 44 -4.18 -0.51 -6.75
CA TYR A 44 -4.43 0.75 -7.45
C TYR A 44 -3.13 1.54 -7.60
N GLU A 45 -3.01 2.25 -8.71
CA GLU A 45 -1.95 3.24 -8.92
C GLU A 45 -2.47 4.61 -8.50
N VAL A 46 -1.64 5.36 -7.76
CA VAL A 46 -2.01 6.69 -7.26
C VAL A 46 -1.57 7.74 -8.27
N GLU A 47 -2.54 8.50 -8.79
CA GLU A 47 -2.28 9.67 -9.62
C GLU A 47 -2.18 10.93 -8.74
N ILE A 48 -1.22 11.79 -9.07
CA ILE A 48 -0.89 12.96 -8.27
C ILE A 48 -0.91 14.20 -9.13
N SER A 49 -1.50 15.25 -8.59
CA SER A 49 -1.53 16.52 -9.29
C SER A 49 -0.12 17.11 -9.37
N LYS A 50 0.20 17.80 -10.47
CA LYS A 50 1.54 18.38 -10.68
C LYS A 50 2.03 19.28 -9.53
N LYS A 51 1.12 19.95 -8.84
CA LYS A 51 1.44 20.82 -7.69
C LYS A 51 1.90 20.04 -6.45
N ASP A 52 1.47 18.80 -6.30
CA ASP A 52 1.74 17.97 -5.12
C ASP A 52 2.82 16.89 -5.39
N GLN A 53 3.30 16.79 -6.64
CA GLN A 53 4.26 15.78 -7.08
C GLN A 53 5.52 15.75 -6.21
N SER A 54 6.14 16.92 -5.95
CA SER A 54 7.37 16.99 -5.18
C SER A 54 7.20 16.56 -3.72
N GLN A 55 6.03 16.82 -3.13
CA GLN A 55 5.72 16.39 -1.76
C GLN A 55 5.52 14.87 -1.70
N MET A 56 4.83 14.30 -2.70
CA MET A 56 4.70 12.85 -2.75
C MET A 56 6.04 12.17 -3.02
N ASP A 57 6.86 12.68 -3.94
CA ASP A 57 8.16 12.09 -4.26
C ASP A 57 9.02 11.97 -2.99
N GLN A 58 9.06 13.03 -2.17
CA GLN A 58 9.73 13.02 -0.87
C GLN A 58 9.12 12.01 0.11
N LEU A 59 7.80 11.83 0.11
CA LEU A 59 7.15 10.83 0.94
C LEU A 59 7.53 9.41 0.50
N MET A 60 7.49 9.14 -0.81
CA MET A 60 7.82 7.83 -1.38
C MET A 60 9.28 7.47 -1.16
N GLU A 61 10.19 8.45 -1.29
CA GLU A 61 11.61 8.28 -0.97
C GLU A 61 11.80 7.89 0.50
N LYS A 62 11.19 8.62 1.44
CA LYS A 62 11.28 8.30 2.88
C LYS A 62 10.70 6.93 3.24
N LEU A 63 9.61 6.53 2.60
CA LEU A 63 9.03 5.19 2.81
C LEU A 63 9.95 4.10 2.27
N LYS A 64 10.53 4.31 1.09
CA LYS A 64 11.48 3.39 0.48
C LYS A 64 12.75 3.23 1.31
N GLU A 65 13.36 4.34 1.73
CA GLU A 65 14.61 4.33 2.51
C GLU A 65 14.48 3.60 3.85
N LYS A 66 13.29 3.65 4.44
CA LYS A 66 13.02 3.07 5.77
C LYS A 66 12.29 1.74 5.71
N ASP A 67 12.03 1.21 4.51
CA ASP A 67 11.20 0.01 4.28
C ASP A 67 9.87 0.06 5.04
N LEU A 68 9.11 1.15 4.84
CA LEU A 68 7.83 1.41 5.52
C LEU A 68 6.64 1.45 4.55
N ALA A 69 5.46 1.12 5.07
CA ALA A 69 4.16 1.34 4.43
C ALA A 69 3.23 2.13 5.37
N ILE A 70 2.36 2.95 4.80
CA ILE A 70 1.32 3.69 5.55
C ILE A 70 0.05 2.85 5.54
N ILE A 71 -0.55 2.67 6.71
CA ILE A 71 -1.73 1.85 6.92
C ILE A 71 -2.90 2.73 7.37
N LYS A 72 -4.05 2.59 6.73
CA LYS A 72 -5.32 3.17 7.19
C LYS A 72 -6.35 2.08 7.36
N TYR A 73 -6.83 1.92 8.59
CA TYR A 73 -7.98 1.09 8.90
C TYR A 73 -9.26 1.71 8.33
N LEU A 74 -10.06 0.89 7.69
CA LEU A 74 -11.35 1.25 7.11
C LEU A 74 -12.49 0.87 8.07
N GLN A 75 -13.67 1.45 7.86
CA GLN A 75 -14.82 1.21 8.73
C GLN A 75 -15.39 -0.21 8.61
N ASP A 76 -15.14 -0.88 7.48
CA ASP A 76 -15.56 -2.24 7.16
C ASP A 76 -14.54 -3.31 7.60
N GLN A 77 -13.64 -2.96 8.52
CA GLN A 77 -12.51 -3.79 8.97
C GLN A 77 -11.46 -4.07 7.89
N GLY A 78 -11.61 -3.49 6.70
CA GLY A 78 -10.59 -3.48 5.66
C GLY A 78 -9.39 -2.60 6.03
N VAL A 79 -8.34 -2.71 5.23
CA VAL A 79 -7.16 -1.85 5.33
C VAL A 79 -6.82 -1.27 3.97
N LEU A 80 -6.52 0.02 3.94
CA LEU A 80 -5.88 0.67 2.81
C LEU A 80 -4.39 0.80 3.13
N ILE A 81 -3.55 0.37 2.19
CA ILE A 81 -2.10 0.35 2.34
C ILE A 81 -1.51 1.19 1.22
N LEU A 82 -0.73 2.20 1.60
CA LEU A 82 0.13 2.93 0.66
C LEU A 82 1.57 2.42 0.83
N LEU A 83 2.13 1.94 -0.25
CA LEU A 83 3.46 1.33 -0.33
C LEU A 83 4.14 1.73 -1.65
N THR A 84 5.46 1.66 -1.69
CA THR A 84 6.23 2.00 -2.89
C THR A 84 6.20 0.85 -3.90
N SER A 85 6.33 1.15 -5.19
CA SER A 85 6.31 0.11 -6.24
C SER A 85 7.40 -0.95 -6.08
N SER A 86 8.51 -0.61 -5.41
CA SER A 86 9.59 -1.56 -5.08
C SER A 86 9.20 -2.60 -4.02
N ALA A 87 8.06 -2.43 -3.34
CA ALA A 87 7.56 -3.35 -2.33
C ALA A 87 6.61 -4.42 -2.90
N LEU A 88 6.20 -4.30 -4.17
CA LEU A 88 5.28 -5.18 -4.94
C LEU A 88 5.99 -6.17 -5.88
#